data_AF-A0A2A2REJ6-F1
#
_entry.id   AF-A0A2A2REJ6-F1
#
_cell.length_a   1.000
_cell.length_b   1.000
_cell.length_c   1.000
_cell.angle_alpha   90.00
_cell.angle_beta   90.00
_cell.angle_gamma   90.00
#
_symmetry.space_group_name_H-M   'P 1'
#
loop_
_entity.id
_entity.type
_entity.pdbx_description
1 polymer ?
#
loop_
_entity_poly.entity_id
_entity_poly.type
_entity_poly.pdbx_seq_one_letter_code
_entity_poly.pdbx_strand_id
1 'polypeptide(L)' 'DHVTIYPNSTILGGGTVIGSGSTIGANVFLMQSVPSDSLVVYEEKQLRIVDKNRLVGSTEIEWFI' A
#
# COMPACT_ATOMS: atom_id res chain seq x y z
N ASP A 1 0.06 14.59 -19.43
CA ASP A 1 0.14 14.87 -17.98
C ASP A 1 1.34 14.25 -17.26
N HIS A 2 1.90 13.11 -17.69
CA HIS A 2 3.13 12.53 -17.11
C HIS A 2 2.97 11.96 -15.69
N VAL A 3 1.88 11.22 -15.44
CA VAL A 3 1.69 10.46 -14.20
C VAL A 3 2.44 9.12 -14.28
N THR A 4 3.14 8.75 -13.22
CA THR A 4 3.78 7.43 -13.08
C THR A 4 3.14 6.64 -11.95
N ILE A 5 2.74 5.39 -12.20
CA ILE A 5 2.15 4.49 -11.18
C ILE A 5 2.97 3.20 -11.15
N TYR A 6 3.55 2.89 -9.99
CA TYR A 6 4.32 1.67 -9.79
C TYR A 6 3.43 0.45 -9.50
N PRO A 7 3.93 -0.78 -9.74
CA PRO A 7 3.16 -2.01 -9.59
C PRO A 7 2.55 -2.22 -8.21
N ASN A 8 1.49 -3.04 -8.18
CA ASN A 8 0.73 -3.41 -6.98
C ASN A 8 0.10 -2.21 -6.24
N SER A 9 -0.04 -1.07 -6.91
CA SER A 9 -0.83 0.05 -6.42
C SER A 9 -2.32 -0.19 -6.65
N THR A 10 -3.15 0.19 -5.69
CA THR A 10 -4.62 0.13 -5.76
C THR A 10 -5.17 1.55 -5.60
N ILE A 11 -5.96 1.98 -6.58
CA ILE A 11 -6.58 3.32 -6.61
C ILE A 11 -8.09 3.13 -6.68
N LEU A 12 -8.81 3.68 -5.71
CA LEU A 12 -10.26 3.55 -5.59
C LEU A 12 -10.93 4.93 -5.55
N GLY A 13 -12.19 4.98 -5.99
CA GLY A 13 -13.05 6.16 -5.96
C GLY A 13 -13.36 6.70 -7.36
N GLY A 14 -14.64 6.74 -7.72
CA GLY A 14 -15.10 7.17 -9.05
C GLY A 14 -14.83 8.64 -9.40
N GLY A 15 -14.42 9.45 -8.41
CA GLY A 15 -13.99 10.84 -8.59
C GLY A 15 -12.53 11.11 -8.24
N THR A 16 -11.72 10.07 -8.03
CA THR A 16 -10.31 10.23 -7.67
C THR A 16 -9.52 10.72 -8.89
N VAL A 17 -8.87 11.87 -8.75
CA VAL A 17 -8.02 12.48 -9.79
C VAL A 17 -6.57 12.47 -9.34
N ILE A 18 -5.67 12.05 -10.22
CA ILE A 18 -4.22 12.14 -10.02
C ILE A 18 -3.70 13.29 -10.89
N GLY A 19 -3.15 14.31 -10.23
CA GLY A 19 -2.61 15.49 -10.90
C GLY A 19 -1.40 15.17 -11.78
N SER A 20 -1.15 16.06 -12.76
CA SER A 20 -0.03 15.95 -13.70
C SER A 20 1.32 15.91 -13.00
N GLY A 21 2.28 15.15 -13.54
CA GLY A 21 3.63 15.04 -12.99
C GLY A 21 3.75 14.18 -11.72
N SER A 22 2.62 13.68 -11.18
CA SER A 22 2.62 12.93 -9.93
C SER A 22 3.12 11.49 -10.11
N THR A 23 3.78 10.98 -9.06
CA THR A 23 4.27 9.61 -8.97
C THR A 23 3.60 8.88 -7.81
N ILE A 24 2.95 7.76 -8.10
CA ILE A 24 2.40 6.83 -7.13
C ILE A 24 3.36 5.65 -6.97
N GLY A 25 3.97 5.53 -5.80
CA GLY A 25 4.91 4.48 -5.43
C GLY A 25 4.28 3.09 -5.39
N ALA A 26 5.12 2.05 -5.35
CA ALA A 26 4.65 0.67 -5.34
C ALA A 26 3.85 0.36 -4.07
N ASN A 27 2.90 -0.57 -4.15
CA ASN A 27 2.09 -1.04 -3.02
C ASN A 27 1.23 0.06 -2.34
N VAL A 28 0.99 1.19 -3.02
CA VAL A 28 0.15 2.26 -2.47
C VAL A 28 -1.33 1.89 -2.54
N PHE A 29 -2.07 2.15 -1.46
CA PHE A 29 -3.53 2.08 -1.43
C PHE A 29 -4.11 3.49 -1.31
N LEU A 30 -4.71 3.99 -2.40
CA LEU A 30 -5.14 5.39 -2.54
C LEU A 30 -6.67 5.48 -2.68
N MET A 31 -7.31 6.28 -1.83
CA MET A 31 -8.76 6.55 -1.84
C MET A 31 -9.11 8.05 -1.99
N GLN A 32 -8.11 8.89 -2.22
CA GLN A 32 -8.27 10.34 -2.30
C GLN A 32 -7.49 10.91 -3.50
N SER A 33 -7.94 12.05 -4.01
CA SER A 33 -7.25 12.75 -5.10
C SER A 33 -5.87 13.22 -4.68
N VAL A 34 -4.98 13.30 -5.67
CA VAL A 34 -3.58 13.69 -5.52
C VAL A 34 -3.34 14.96 -6.32
N PRO A 35 -2.79 16.03 -5.72
CA PRO A 35 -2.40 17.23 -6.46
C PRO A 35 -1.37 16.93 -7.56
N SER A 36 -1.14 17.89 -8.46
CA SER A 36 -0.03 17.81 -9.42
C SER A 36 1.33 17.80 -8.70
N ASP A 37 2.35 17.28 -9.39
CA ASP A 37 3.75 17.24 -8.95
C ASP A 37 3.96 16.61 -7.56
N SER A 38 3.16 15.60 -7.22
CA SER A 38 3.16 14.93 -5.92
C SER A 38 3.82 13.55 -5.97
N LEU A 39 4.53 13.19 -4.90
CA LEU A 39 5.06 11.83 -4.69
C LEU A 39 4.26 11.15 -3.56
N VAL A 40 3.51 10.10 -3.90
CA VAL A 40 2.77 9.28 -2.94
C VAL A 40 3.56 8.00 -2.70
N VAL A 41 3.95 7.73 -1.46
CA VAL A 41 4.73 6.55 -1.07
C VAL A 41 4.01 5.77 0.02
N TYR A 42 4.12 4.44 -0.06
CA TYR A 42 3.75 3.57 1.05
C TYR A 42 4.80 3.68 2.15
N GLU A 43 4.39 4.02 3.37
CA GLU A 43 5.25 4.08 4.54
C GLU A 43 5.05 2.82 5.39
N GLU A 44 6.00 1.88 5.30
CA GLU A 44 6.03 0.73 6.21
C GLU A 44 6.61 1.15 7.56
N LYS A 45 5.75 1.24 8.57
CA LYS A 45 6.15 1.85 9.85
C LYS A 45 7.26 1.09 10.57
N GLN A 46 7.30 -0.25 10.55
CA GLN A 46 8.37 -1.06 11.14
C GLN A 46 8.35 -2.48 10.54
N LEU A 47 9.43 -2.89 9.87
CA LEU A 47 9.64 -4.27 9.46
C LEU A 47 9.79 -5.17 10.69
N ARG A 48 8.82 -6.06 10.92
CA ARG A 48 8.88 -7.02 12.01
C ARG A 48 9.48 -8.34 11.51
N ILE A 49 10.71 -8.62 11.92
CA ILE A 49 11.34 -9.92 11.67
C ILE A 49 10.94 -10.87 12.80
N VAL A 50 10.22 -11.94 12.47
CA VAL A 50 9.80 -12.98 13.43
C VAL A 50 10.47 -14.30 13.08
N ASP A 51 11.01 -15.01 14.07
CA ASP A 51 11.52 -16.36 13.89
C ASP A 51 10.36 -17.34 13.64
N LYS A 52 10.31 -17.88 12.42
CA LYS A 52 9.28 -18.84 11.98
C LYS A 52 9.26 -20.10 12.84
N ASN A 53 10.41 -20.53 13.37
CA ASN A 53 10.50 -21.74 14.18
C ASN A 53 9.83 -21.61 15.55
N ARG A 54 9.61 -20.37 16.04
CA ARG A 54 8.86 -20.11 17.28
C ARG A 54 7.34 -20.15 17.12
N LEU A 55 6.83 -19.98 15.90
CA LEU A 55 5.39 -19.98 15.63
C LEU A 55 4.81 -21.39 15.45
N VAL A 56 5.67 -22.39 15.20
CA VAL A 56 5.27 -23.79 15.02
C VAL A 56 4.98 -24.49 16.35
N GLY A 57 5.36 -23.89 17.49
CA GLY A 57 5.22 -24.49 18.83
C GLY A 57 3.98 -24.07 19.63
N SER A 58 3.20 -23.09 19.17
CA SER A 58 1.99 -22.63 19.85
C SER A 58 0.92 -22.24 18.85
N THR A 59 -0.20 -22.96 18.90
CA THR A 59 -1.58 -22.57 18.57
C THR A 59 -2.26 -23.60 17.68
N GLU A 60 -3.10 -24.43 18.31
CA GLU A 60 -4.35 -24.89 17.69
C GLU A 60 -5.09 -23.66 17.20
N ILE A 61 -5.27 -23.56 15.88
CA ILE A 61 -5.89 -22.38 15.26
C ILE A 61 -7.40 -22.51 15.45
N GLU A 62 -7.95 -21.85 16.47
CA GLU A 62 -9.39 -21.60 16.53
C GLU A 62 -9.73 -20.50 15.51
N TRP A 63 -10.28 -20.93 14.37
CA TRP A 63 -10.91 -20.05 13.40
C TRP A 63 -12.32 -19.70 13.88
N PHE A 64 -12.51 -18.53 14.47
CA PHE A 64 -13.85 -17.94 14.55
C PHE A 64 -14.22 -17.41 13.17
N ILE A 65 -15.25 -18.03 12.59
CA ILE A 65 -15.97 -17.59 11.39
C ILE A 65 -16.76 -16.32 11.73
#